data_AF-A0A496VLQ6-F1
#
_entry.id   AF-A0A496VLQ6-F1
#
_cell.length_a   1.000
_cell.length_b   1.000
_cell.length_c   1.000
_cell.angle_alpha   90.00
_cell.angle_beta   90.00
_cell.angle_gamma   90.00
#
_symmetry.space_group_name_H-M   'P 1'
#
loop_
_entity.id
_entity.type
_entity.pdbx_description
1 polymer ?
#
loop_
_entity_poly.entity_id
_entity_poly.type
_entity_poly.pdbx_seq_one_letter_code
_entity_poly.pdbx_strand_id
1 'polypeptide(L)'
;MAKLDLGLKAVLYISLDNPIINGYKLLEIAEGFYQKGGKILLIDEIHYQANFELDLKTIYDFFDIKVVFSGSSAIALDKADLSRRVVIYKVPVLSFREKIELFKDHNS
;
A
#
# COMPACT_ATOMS: atom_id res chain seq x y z
N MET A 1 -5.34 -15.45 -17.53
CA MET A 1 -5.22 -14.56 -16.36
C MET A 1 -6.61 -14.38 -15.76
N ALA A 2 -6.81 -14.80 -14.51
CA ALA A 2 -8.12 -14.73 -13.87
C ALA A 2 -8.55 -13.27 -13.68
N LYS A 3 -9.67 -12.89 -14.27
CA LYS A 3 -10.30 -11.57 -14.09
C LYS A 3 -10.83 -11.54 -12.66
N LEU A 4 -10.22 -10.71 -11.82
CA LEU A 4 -10.54 -10.59 -10.41
C LEU A 4 -11.87 -9.83 -10.29
N ASP A 5 -13.00 -10.55 -10.37
CA ASP A 5 -14.35 -10.00 -10.16
C ASP A 5 -14.58 -9.77 -8.66
N LEU A 6 -13.84 -8.81 -8.11
CA LEU A 6 -14.09 -8.30 -6.77
C LEU A 6 -15.18 -7.27 -6.90
N GLY A 7 -16.38 -7.58 -6.40
CA GLY A 7 -17.37 -6.54 -6.16
C GLY A 7 -16.72 -5.39 -5.37
N LEU A 8 -16.96 -4.14 -5.78
CA LEU A 8 -16.33 -2.92 -5.23
C LEU A 8 -16.33 -2.82 -3.70
N LYS A 9 -17.21 -3.56 -3.01
CA LYS A 9 -17.26 -3.65 -1.54
C LYS A 9 -16.09 -4.40 -0.90
N ALA A 10 -15.30 -5.13 -1.68
CA ALA A 10 -14.19 -5.95 -1.19
C ALA A 10 -12.83 -5.22 -1.21
N VAL A 11 -12.77 -4.01 -1.76
CA VAL A 11 -11.52 -3.23 -1.90
C VAL A 11 -11.68 -1.88 -1.22
N LEU A 12 -10.73 -1.49 -0.39
CA LEU A 12 -10.64 -0.17 0.23
C LEU A 12 -9.33 0.48 -0.17
N TYR A 13 -9.40 1.72 -0.65
CA TYR A 13 -8.25 2.58 -0.89
C TYR A 13 -8.20 3.70 0.14
N ILE A 14 -7.03 3.91 0.73
CA ILE A 14 -6.75 5.02 1.62
C ILE A 14 -5.42 5.67 1.25
N SER A 15 -5.34 6.99 1.41
CA SER A 15 -4.13 7.78 1.21
C SER A 15 -3.76 8.42 2.54
N LEU A 16 -2.60 8.09 3.10
CA LEU A 16 -2.20 8.56 4.44
C LEU A 16 -1.67 9.99 4.47
N ASP A 17 -1.45 10.60 3.30
CA ASP A 17 -1.18 12.03 3.17
C ASP A 17 -2.43 12.91 3.39
N ASN A 18 -3.62 12.31 3.39
CA ASN A 18 -4.88 13.03 3.50
C ASN A 18 -5.15 13.45 4.96
N PRO A 19 -5.38 14.75 5.25
CA PRO A 19 -5.66 15.25 6.60
C PRO A 19 -6.81 14.57 7.34
N ILE A 20 -7.78 14.01 6.61
CA ILE A 20 -8.93 13.30 7.18
C ILE A 20 -8.49 12.02 7.92
N ILE A 21 -7.37 11.40 7.49
CA ILE A 21 -6.85 10.14 8.05
C ILE A 21 -5.96 10.39 9.27
N ASN A 22 -5.42 11.61 9.47
CA ASN A 22 -4.48 11.94 10.56
C ASN A 22 -5.00 11.69 11.99
N GLY A 23 -6.31 11.48 12.17
CA GLY A 23 -6.92 11.16 13.45
C GLY A 23 -7.17 9.67 13.71
N TYR A 24 -6.98 8.79 12.72
CA TYR A 24 -7.31 7.37 12.78
C TYR A 24 -6.05 6.52 12.64
N LYS A 25 -5.92 5.47 13.46
CA LYS A 25 -4.84 4.51 13.28
C LYS A 25 -5.12 3.61 12.10
N LEU A 26 -4.07 3.26 11.35
CA LEU A 26 -4.16 2.32 10.24
C LEU A 26 -4.82 1.00 10.66
N LEU A 27 -4.52 0.54 11.87
CA LEU A 27 -5.09 -0.68 12.44
C LEU A 27 -6.62 -0.60 12.61
N GLU A 28 -7.15 0.53 13.08
CA GLU A 28 -8.60 0.72 13.28
C GLU A 28 -9.36 0.71 11.95
N ILE A 29 -8.75 1.32 10.92
CA ILE A 29 -9.29 1.33 9.56
C ILE A 29 -9.31 -0.10 9.00
N ALA A 30 -8.21 -0.85 9.17
CA ALA A 30 -8.10 -2.22 8.71
C ALA A 30 -9.09 -3.16 9.42
N GLU A 31 -9.26 -3.01 10.73
CA GLU A 31 -10.24 -3.77 11.51
C GLU A 31 -11.67 -3.50 11.03
N GLY A 32 -12.07 -2.23 10.95
CA GLY A 32 -13.40 -1.85 10.50
C GLY A 32 -13.69 -2.27 9.06
N PHE A 33 -12.66 -2.30 8.21
CA PHE A 33 -12.76 -2.80 6.85
C PHE A 33 -12.93 -4.34 6.81
N TYR A 34 -12.13 -5.06 7.59
CA TYR A 34 -12.21 -6.51 7.71
C TYR A 34 -13.59 -6.97 8.22
N GLN A 35 -14.11 -6.32 9.26
CA GLN A 35 -15.45 -6.63 9.82
C GLN A 35 -16.59 -6.42 8.80
N LYS A 36 -16.39 -5.55 7.80
CA LYS A 36 -17.35 -5.31 6.71
C LYS A 36 -17.21 -6.31 5.56
N GLY A 37 -16.36 -7.33 5.69
CA GLY A 37 -16.08 -8.31 4.64
C GLY A 37 -15.08 -7.82 3.58
N GLY A 38 -14.28 -6.82 3.92
CA GLY A 38 -13.20 -6.33 3.09
C GLY A 38 -12.13 -7.40 2.84
N LYS A 39 -11.54 -7.39 1.64
CA LYS A 39 -10.53 -8.38 1.22
C LYS A 39 -9.21 -7.77 0.80
N ILE A 40 -9.23 -6.56 0.24
CA ILE A 40 -8.03 -5.88 -0.25
C ILE A 40 -7.97 -4.46 0.30
N LEU A 41 -6.89 -4.15 1.01
CA LEU A 41 -6.59 -2.82 1.53
C LEU A 41 -5.42 -2.22 0.72
N LEU A 42 -5.68 -1.13 0.01
CA LEU A 42 -4.71 -0.36 -0.75
C LEU A 42 -4.35 0.90 0.06
N ILE A 43 -3.07 1.10 0.36
CA ILE A 43 -2.59 2.19 1.20
C ILE A 43 -1.57 3.01 0.42
N ASP A 44 -1.89 4.25 0.10
CA ASP A 44 -0.93 5.17 -0.49
C ASP A 44 -0.22 5.99 0.59
N GLU A 45 1.01 6.36 0.28
CA GLU A 45 1.91 7.15 1.12
C GLU A 45 2.07 6.64 2.56
N ILE A 46 2.32 5.33 2.70
CA ILE A 46 2.46 4.61 3.99
C ILE A 46 3.43 5.29 4.99
N HIS A 47 4.41 6.03 4.46
CA HIS A 47 5.47 6.67 5.22
C HIS A 47 5.02 7.89 6.06
N TYR A 48 3.80 8.40 5.83
CA TYR A 48 3.22 9.46 6.67
C TYR A 48 2.79 8.95 8.05
N GLN A 49 2.53 7.65 8.19
CA GLN A 49 2.12 7.05 9.46
C GLN A 49 3.34 6.63 10.28
N ALA A 50 3.48 7.17 11.48
CA ALA A 50 4.52 6.73 12.41
C ALA A 50 4.28 5.27 12.84
N ASN A 51 5.35 4.47 12.93
CA ASN A 51 5.29 3.06 13.30
C ASN A 51 4.42 2.16 12.39
N PHE A 52 4.22 2.55 11.12
CA PHE A 52 3.45 1.77 10.15
C PHE A 52 3.86 0.28 10.08
N GLU A 53 5.13 -0.04 10.33
CA GLU A 53 5.62 -1.43 10.38
C GLU A 53 4.91 -2.28 11.46
N LEU A 54 4.65 -1.70 12.64
CA LEU A 54 3.97 -2.42 13.71
C LEU A 54 2.50 -2.67 13.34
N ASP A 55 1.85 -1.67 12.75
CA ASP A 55 0.47 -1.74 12.31
C ASP A 55 0.33 -2.78 11.18
N LEU A 56 1.19 -2.75 10.17
CA LEU A 56 1.20 -3.72 9.07
C LEU A 56 1.44 -5.15 9.57
N LYS A 57 2.37 -5.33 10.52
CA LYS A 57 2.60 -6.65 11.13
C LYS A 57 1.33 -7.16 11.82
N THR A 58 0.69 -6.30 12.61
CA THR A 58 -0.54 -6.64 13.32
C THR A 58 -1.65 -6.98 12.32
N ILE A 59 -1.81 -6.20 11.26
CA ILE A 59 -2.81 -6.46 10.23
C ILE A 59 -2.59 -7.82 9.56
N TYR A 60 -1.33 -8.12 9.21
CA TYR A 60 -0.97 -9.41 8.61
C TYR A 60 -1.19 -10.59 9.56
N ASP A 61 -0.89 -10.43 10.84
CA ASP A 61 -0.98 -11.51 11.83
C ASP A 61 -2.45 -11.79 12.26
N PHE A 62 -3.33 -10.77 12.24
CA PHE A 62 -4.69 -10.88 12.79
C PHE A 62 -5.84 -10.82 11.77
N PHE A 63 -5.63 -10.23 10.59
CA PHE A 63 -6.69 -10.08 9.58
C PHE A 63 -6.34 -10.83 8.30
N ASP A 64 -7.28 -11.64 7.81
CA ASP A 64 -7.15 -12.35 6.53
C ASP A 64 -7.50 -11.40 5.35
N ILE A 65 -6.72 -10.33 5.22
CA ILE A 65 -6.85 -9.34 4.14
C ILE A 65 -5.53 -9.16 3.40
N LYS A 66 -5.62 -8.90 2.10
CA LYS A 66 -4.47 -8.54 1.28
C LYS A 66 -4.18 -7.05 1.43
N VAL A 67 -3.00 -6.70 1.92
CA VAL A 67 -2.54 -5.31 2.01
C VAL A 67 -1.56 -5.02 0.88
N VAL A 68 -1.78 -3.92 0.16
CA VAL A 68 -0.85 -3.37 -0.83
C VAL A 68 -0.58 -1.93 -0.44
N PHE A 69 0.67 -1.51 -0.46
CA PHE A 69 1.03 -0.15 -0.07
C PHE A 69 2.08 0.47 -0.97
N SER A 70 2.07 1.80 -1.05
CA SER A 70 3.06 2.63 -1.74
C SER A 70 3.63 3.69 -0.81
N GLY A 71 4.80 4.20 -1.17
CA GLY A 71 5.47 5.30 -0.50
C GLY A 71 6.46 5.93 -1.45
N SER A 72 6.43 7.26 -1.58
CA SER A 72 7.34 8.02 -2.44
C SER A 72 8.77 8.09 -1.91
N SER A 73 8.98 7.78 -0.63
CA SER A 73 10.30 7.62 -0.01
C SER A 73 10.80 6.17 -0.07
N ALA A 74 12.11 5.98 0.07
CA ALA A 74 12.65 4.65 0.27
C ALA A 74 12.07 4.06 1.56
N ILE A 75 11.07 3.18 1.43
CA ILE A 75 10.47 2.45 2.54
C ILE A 75 11.57 1.56 3.13
N ALA A 76 12.25 2.07 4.16
CA ALA A 76 13.22 1.32 4.92
C ALA A 76 12.45 0.48 5.95
N LEU A 77 12.17 -0.78 5.60
CA LEU A 77 11.62 -1.76 6.53
C LEU A 77 12.77 -2.33 7.36
N ASP A 78 12.99 -1.73 8.53
CA ASP A 78 14.18 -2.02 9.37
C ASP A 78 13.96 -3.25 10.27
N LYS A 79 12.70 -3.62 10.56
CA LYS A 79 12.39 -4.81 11.35
C LYS A 79 12.43 -6.08 10.51
N ALA A 80 13.46 -6.90 10.75
CA ALA A 80 13.71 -8.23 10.16
C ALA A 80 12.51 -9.20 10.14
N ASP A 81 11.50 -8.98 10.98
CA ASP A 81 10.32 -9.83 11.05
C ASP A 81 9.28 -9.48 9.98
N LEU A 82 9.07 -8.19 9.70
CA LEU A 82 8.13 -7.73 8.68
C LEU A 82 8.74 -7.80 7.27
N SER A 83 10.04 -7.50 7.15
CA SER A 83 10.76 -7.57 5.87
C SER A 83 10.74 -8.98 5.24
N ARG A 84 10.55 -10.05 6.03
CA ARG A 84 10.38 -11.43 5.55
C ARG A 84 8.96 -11.76 5.07
N ARG A 85 7.96 -10.96 5.44
CA ARG A 85 6.53 -11.20 5.14
C ARG A 85 6.00 -10.27 4.06
N VAL A 86 6.72 -9.18 3.81
CA VAL A 86 6.38 -8.17 2.82
C VAL A 86 7.23 -8.40 1.56
N VAL A 87 6.57 -8.42 0.41
CA VAL A 87 7.26 -8.33 -0.88
C VAL A 87 7.38 -6.87 -1.27
N ILE A 88 8.56 -6.28 -1.08
CA ILE A 88 8.83 -4.88 -1.42
C ILE A 88 9.34 -4.82 -2.85
N TYR A 89 8.64 -4.07 -3.69
CA TYR A 89 9.13 -3.68 -5.00
C TYR A 89 9.60 -2.23 -4.95
N LYS A 90 10.91 -2.01 -5.02
CA LYS A 90 11.46 -0.67 -5.22
C LYS A 90 11.33 -0.31 -6.69
N VAL A 91 10.42 0.60 -7.01
CA VAL A 91 10.32 1.17 -8.36
C VAL A 91 11.44 2.21 -8.50
N PRO A 92 12.47 1.96 -9.34
CA PRO A 92 13.51 2.94 -9.56
C PRO A 92 12.93 4.15 -10.29
N VAL A 93 13.53 5.32 -10.05
CA VAL A 93 13.24 6.51 -10.83
C VAL A 93 13.67 6.23 -12.28
N LEU A 94 12.85 6.65 -13.25
CA LEU A 94 13.20 6.54 -14.67
C LEU A 94 14.58 7.15 -14.92
N SER A 95 15.45 6.39 -15.57
CA SER A 95 16.68 6.94 -16.11
C SER A 95 16.36 8.03 -17.14
N PHE A 96 17.31 8.95 -17.34
CA PHE A 96 17.16 10.02 -18.33
C PHE A 96 16.79 9.48 -19.72
N ARG A 97 17.32 8.31 -20.08
CA ARG A 97 17.01 7.62 -21.34
C ARG A 97 15.56 7.12 -21.39
N GLU A 98 15.12 6.37 -20.39
CA GLU A 98 13.74 5.85 -20.34
C GLU A 98 12.71 6.98 -20.34
N LYS A 99 13.03 8.09 -19.67
CA LYS A 99 12.21 9.32 -19.72
C LYS A 99 12.05 9.79 -21.17
N ILE A 100 13.13 9.92 -21.93
CA ILE A 100 13.07 10.37 -23.34
C ILE A 100 12.29 9.40 -24.22
N GLU A 101 12.46 8.09 -24.04
CA GLU A 101 11.73 7.07 -24.82
C GLU A 101 10.22 7.15 -24.54
N LEU A 102 9.80 7.31 -23.27
CA LEU A 102 8.39 7.56 -22.91
C LEU A 102 7.79 8.80 -23.57
N PHE A 103 8.55 9.90 -23.68
CA PHE A 103 8.06 11.13 -24.33
C PHE A 103 7.99 11.03 -25.86
N LYS A 104 8.72 10.09 -26.48
CA LYS A 104 8.66 9.85 -27.93
C LYS A 104 7.42 9.06 -28.33
N ASP A 105 7.03 8.08 -27.53
CA ASP A 105 5.83 7.26 -27.78
C ASP A 105 4.51 8.02 -27.65
N HIS A 106 4.49 9.20 -27.00
CA HIS A 106 3.29 10.07 -26.92
C HIS A 106 3.13 11.05 -28.09
N ASN A 107 4.05 11.07 -29.07
CA ASN A 107 4.02 11.98 -30.21
C ASN A 107 3.95 11.26 -31.57
N SER A 108 3.37 10.06 -31.64
CA SER A 108 3.10 9.33 -32.90
C SER A 108 1.62 8.99 -33.05
#